data_AF-A0A2T9XWK0-F1
#
_entry.id   AF-A0A2T9XWK0-F1
#
_cell.length_a   1.000
_cell.length_b   1.000
_cell.length_c   1.000
_cell.angle_alpha   90.00
_cell.angle_beta   90.00
_cell.angle_gamma   90.00
#
_symmetry.space_group_name_H-M   'P 1'
#
loop_
_entity.id
_entity.type
_entity.pdbx_description
1 polymer ?
#
loop_
_entity_poly.entity_id
_entity_poly.type
_entity_poly.pdbx_seq_one_letter_code
_entity_poly.pdbx_strand_id
1 'polypeptide(L)'
;MTHPPQPSTDPEPAPTPLNTLDVARGLLAIALEHCEPGSDAALEICAAWEALDDAGSPSWLVEPVVPSVFGADVVAVMARRALRSAIVDPKLPASSALPTAMALRHLQVASRMLAEDATCDGSPWD
;
A
#
# COMPACT_ATOMS: atom_id res chain seq x y z
N MET A 1 47.11 -27.34 23.36
CA MET A 1 45.71 -27.44 23.84
C MET A 1 44.91 -26.41 23.05
N THR A 2 44.21 -26.85 22.00
CA THR A 2 43.45 -26.00 21.09
C THR A 2 42.00 -25.97 21.55
N HIS A 3 41.49 -24.79 21.92
CA HIS A 3 40.09 -24.59 22.27
C HIS A 3 39.20 -24.77 21.02
N PRO A 4 38.06 -25.47 21.11
CA PRO A 4 37.09 -25.51 20.02
C PRO A 4 36.43 -24.13 19.83
N PRO A 5 36.09 -23.74 18.58
CA PRO A 5 35.35 -22.51 18.31
C PRO A 5 33.96 -22.59 18.96
N GLN A 6 33.60 -21.56 19.72
CA GLN A 6 32.27 -21.42 20.30
C GLN A 6 31.24 -21.17 19.18
N PRO A 7 30.07 -21.83 19.22
CA PRO A 7 28.98 -21.53 18.28
C PRO A 7 28.48 -20.11 18.55
N SER A 8 28.46 -19.27 17.51
CA SER A 8 27.89 -17.92 17.57
C SER A 8 26.42 -18.01 17.98
N THR A 9 26.09 -17.52 19.17
CA THR A 9 24.73 -17.40 19.71
C THR A 9 24.11 -16.06 19.33
N ASP A 10 24.35 -15.57 18.11
CA ASP A 10 23.60 -14.40 17.64
C ASP A 10 22.20 -14.90 17.29
N PRO A 11 21.15 -14.48 18.03
CA PRO A 11 19.80 -14.83 17.66
C PRO A 11 19.51 -14.20 16.30
N GLU A 12 19.16 -15.03 15.33
CA GLU A 12 18.61 -14.57 14.06
C GLU A 12 17.45 -13.61 14.38
N PRO A 13 17.47 -12.36 13.88
CA PRO A 13 16.42 -11.41 14.19
C PRO A 13 15.09 -11.99 13.71
N ALA A 14 14.15 -12.16 14.64
CA ALA A 14 12.82 -12.65 14.31
C ALA A 14 12.23 -11.80 13.18
N PRO A 15 11.60 -12.40 12.16
CA PRO A 15 11.01 -11.66 11.05
C PRO A 15 10.05 -10.61 11.61
N THR A 16 10.30 -9.36 11.27
CA THR A 16 9.45 -8.26 11.74
C THR A 16 8.03 -8.51 11.21
N PRO A 17 7.00 -8.50 12.07
CA PRO A 17 5.64 -8.73 11.62
C PRO A 17 5.29 -7.71 10.53
N LEU A 18 4.83 -8.21 9.38
CA LEU A 18 4.44 -7.40 8.24
C LEU A 18 3.42 -6.34 8.68
N ASN A 19 3.76 -5.06 8.55
CA ASN A 19 2.85 -3.98 8.88
C ASN A 19 1.83 -3.80 7.74
N THR A 20 0.55 -3.73 8.09
CA THR A 20 -0.53 -3.49 7.11
C THR A 20 -0.33 -2.19 6.32
N LEU A 21 0.34 -1.19 6.90
CA LEU A 21 0.72 0.04 6.19
C LEU A 21 1.78 -0.21 5.11
N ASP A 22 2.72 -1.13 5.33
CA ASP A 22 3.73 -1.48 4.33
C ASP A 22 3.10 -2.24 3.16
N VAL A 23 2.14 -3.12 3.45
CA VAL A 23 1.32 -3.77 2.42
C VAL A 23 0.53 -2.73 1.62
N ALA A 24 -0.07 -1.75 2.30
CA ALA A 24 -0.79 -0.68 1.62
C ALA A 24 0.14 0.10 0.68
N ARG A 25 1.34 0.49 1.12
CA ARG A 25 2.35 1.15 0.27
C ARG A 25 2.72 0.31 -0.94
N GLY A 26 3.00 -0.98 -0.75
CA GLY A 26 3.29 -1.90 -1.86
C GLY A 26 2.16 -1.98 -2.89
N LEU A 27 0.91 -2.00 -2.43
CA LEU A 27 -0.25 -2.00 -3.32
C LEU A 27 -0.42 -0.65 -4.03
N LEU A 28 -0.12 0.48 -3.39
CA LEU A 28 -0.12 1.78 -4.07
C LEU A 28 0.93 1.83 -5.19
N ALA A 29 2.09 1.20 -5.01
CA ALA A 29 3.14 1.13 -6.04
C ALA A 29 2.65 0.41 -7.28
N ILE A 30 2.09 -0.78 -7.09
CA ILE A 30 1.52 -1.57 -8.17
C ILE A 30 0.37 -0.80 -8.83
N ALA A 31 -0.50 -0.14 -8.06
CA ALA A 31 -1.59 0.64 -8.64
C ALA A 31 -1.08 1.79 -9.53
N LEU A 32 -0.02 2.49 -9.12
CA LEU A 32 0.61 3.55 -9.91
C LEU A 32 1.24 3.02 -11.20
N GLU A 33 1.89 1.85 -11.17
CA GLU A 33 2.46 1.22 -12.35
C GLU A 33 1.41 0.89 -13.42
N HIS A 34 0.16 0.69 -13.00
CA HIS A 34 -0.98 0.42 -13.88
C HIS A 34 -1.77 1.68 -14.28
N CYS A 35 -1.45 2.85 -13.75
CA CYS A 35 -2.11 4.10 -14.12
C CYS A 35 -1.44 4.76 -15.33
N GLU A 36 -2.23 5.50 -16.12
CA GLU A 36 -1.66 6.40 -17.12
C GLU A 36 -0.86 7.52 -16.44
N PRO A 37 0.37 7.82 -16.90
CA PRO A 37 1.18 8.88 -16.32
C PRO A 37 0.48 10.24 -16.38
N GLY A 38 0.35 10.89 -15.22
CA GLY A 38 -0.27 12.21 -15.10
C GLY A 38 -1.80 12.22 -15.08
N SER A 39 -2.45 11.05 -15.05
CA SER A 39 -3.89 10.95 -14.81
C SER A 39 -4.27 11.48 -13.42
N ASP A 40 -5.49 12.03 -13.28
CA ASP A 40 -6.01 12.50 -11.99
C ASP A 40 -6.04 11.38 -10.94
N ALA A 41 -6.35 10.15 -11.38
CA ALA A 41 -6.28 8.96 -10.54
C ALA A 41 -4.85 8.69 -10.01
N ALA A 42 -3.83 8.79 -10.88
CA ALA A 42 -2.44 8.63 -10.45
C ALA A 42 -2.03 9.70 -9.43
N LEU A 43 -2.44 10.95 -9.63
CA LEU A 43 -2.16 12.04 -8.68
C LEU A 43 -2.79 11.80 -7.31
N GLU A 44 -4.03 11.32 -7.27
CA GLU A 44 -4.70 10.95 -6.02
C GLU A 44 -4.02 9.74 -5.34
N ILE A 45 -3.51 8.76 -6.10
CA ILE A 45 -2.73 7.66 -5.52
C ILE A 45 -1.40 8.16 -4.94
N CYS A 46 -0.71 9.08 -5.62
CA CYS A 46 0.49 9.74 -5.09
C CYS A 46 0.20 10.50 -3.79
N ALA A 47 -0.89 11.27 -3.74
CA ALA A 47 -1.29 11.97 -2.52
C ALA A 47 -1.62 10.99 -1.37
N ALA A 48 -2.22 9.83 -1.70
CA ALA A 48 -2.43 8.77 -0.72
C ALA A 48 -1.11 8.20 -0.18
N TRP A 49 -0.09 8.07 -1.04
CA TRP A 49 1.24 7.62 -0.64
C TRP A 49 1.92 8.62 0.30
N GLU A 50 1.96 9.90 -0.06
CA GLU A 50 2.58 10.96 0.76
C GLU A 50 1.98 10.98 2.17
N ALA A 51 0.64 10.88 2.26
CA ALA A 51 -0.05 10.80 3.54
C ALA A 51 0.30 9.52 4.34
N LEU A 52 0.67 8.40 3.69
CA LEU A 52 1.16 7.21 4.40
C LEU A 52 2.60 7.37 4.87
N ASP A 53 3.44 8.08 4.14
CA ASP A 53 4.82 8.34 4.57
C ASP A 53 4.84 9.23 5.82
N ASP A 54 3.94 10.21 5.88
CA ASP A 54 3.68 11.01 7.10
C ASP A 54 3.15 10.18 8.28
N ALA A 55 2.55 9.01 8.02
CA ALA A 55 2.05 8.13 9.07
C ALA A 55 3.15 7.44 9.89
N GLY A 56 4.43 7.57 9.50
CA GLY A 56 5.56 7.21 10.34
C GLY A 56 5.75 5.70 10.57
N SER A 57 6.50 5.07 9.67
CA SER A 57 7.23 3.83 9.96
C SER A 57 8.49 3.79 9.09
N PRO A 58 9.64 3.29 9.58
CA PRO A 58 10.81 3.10 8.74
C PRO A 58 10.45 2.21 7.53
N SER A 59 10.74 2.74 6.35
CA SER A 59 10.35 2.26 5.03
C SER A 59 10.89 0.86 4.73
N TRP A 60 10.03 -0.14 4.77
CA TRP A 60 10.20 -1.33 3.94
C TRP A 60 9.04 -1.41 2.96
N LEU A 61 9.37 -1.30 1.67
CA LEU A 61 8.39 -1.60 0.64
C LEU A 61 8.20 -3.11 0.64
N VAL A 62 7.03 -3.55 1.09
CA VAL A 62 6.61 -4.94 0.89
C VAL A 62 6.12 -5.02 -0.54
N GLU A 63 6.74 -5.85 -1.37
CA GLU A 63 6.25 -6.18 -2.71
C GLU A 63 5.13 -7.22 -2.60
N PRO A 64 3.85 -6.82 -2.67
CA PRO A 64 2.75 -7.75 -2.56
C PRO A 64 2.67 -8.56 -3.87
N VAL A 65 2.48 -9.88 -3.77
CA VAL A 65 2.23 -10.69 -4.96
C VAL A 65 0.81 -10.44 -5.42
N VAL A 66 0.66 -9.63 -6.47
CA VAL A 66 -0.62 -9.33 -7.13
C VAL A 66 -0.62 -9.97 -8.52
N PRO A 67 -1.67 -10.71 -8.91
CA PRO A 67 -1.81 -11.21 -10.27
C PRO A 67 -1.71 -10.08 -11.30
N SER A 68 -0.88 -10.24 -12.32
CA SER A 68 -0.64 -9.23 -13.38
C SER A 68 -1.87 -8.92 -14.24
N VAL A 69 -2.96 -9.68 -14.08
CA VAL A 69 -4.25 -9.45 -14.74
C VAL A 69 -5.10 -8.38 -14.06
N PHE A 70 -4.71 -7.94 -12.86
CA PHE A 70 -5.45 -6.91 -12.12
C PHE A 70 -5.00 -5.51 -12.56
N GLY A 71 -5.97 -4.70 -12.97
CA GLY A 71 -5.75 -3.29 -13.29
C GLY A 71 -5.66 -2.42 -12.04
N ALA A 72 -5.33 -1.13 -12.25
CA ALA A 72 -5.16 -0.15 -11.18
C ALA A 72 -6.38 -0.06 -10.24
N ASP A 73 -7.60 -0.26 -10.74
CA ASP A 73 -8.85 -0.23 -10.00
C ASP A 73 -8.92 -1.32 -8.91
N VAL A 74 -8.64 -2.57 -9.28
CA VAL A 74 -8.65 -3.72 -8.37
C VAL A 74 -7.55 -3.56 -7.32
N VAL A 75 -6.36 -3.13 -7.74
CA VAL A 75 -5.22 -2.92 -6.83
C VAL A 75 -5.52 -1.78 -5.85
N ALA A 76 -6.10 -0.67 -6.31
CA ALA A 76 -6.52 0.43 -5.44
C ALA A 76 -7.58 -0.02 -4.42
N VAL A 77 -8.52 -0.89 -4.79
CA VAL A 77 -9.49 -1.48 -3.85
C VAL A 77 -8.79 -2.34 -2.79
N MET A 78 -7.78 -3.13 -3.16
CA MET A 78 -6.98 -3.91 -2.22
C MET A 78 -6.23 -2.99 -1.25
N ALA A 79 -5.59 -1.93 -1.75
CA ALA A 79 -4.92 -0.92 -0.92
C ALA A 79 -5.89 -0.25 0.06
N ARG A 80 -7.12 0.09 -0.38
CA ARG A 80 -8.17 0.63 0.52
C ARG A 80 -8.53 -0.33 1.62
N ARG A 81 -8.62 -1.62 1.33
CA ARG A 81 -8.92 -2.65 2.32
C ARG A 81 -7.79 -2.77 3.34
N ALA A 82 -6.53 -2.73 2.89
CA ALA A 82 -5.37 -2.70 3.78
C ALA A 82 -5.42 -1.46 4.70
N LEU A 83 -5.63 -0.26 4.16
CA LEU A 83 -5.73 0.97 4.96
C LEU A 83 -6.88 0.93 5.97
N ARG A 84 -8.05 0.44 5.58
CA ARG A 84 -9.17 0.24 6.52
C ARG A 84 -8.81 -0.72 7.64
N SER A 85 -8.10 -1.79 7.33
CA SER A 85 -7.62 -2.76 8.32
C SER A 85 -6.58 -2.13 9.26
N ALA A 86 -5.71 -1.26 8.74
CA ALA A 86 -4.72 -0.54 9.55
C ALA A 86 -5.39 0.46 10.51
N ILE A 87 -6.43 1.19 10.06
CA ILE A 87 -7.16 2.17 10.89
C ILE A 87 -7.83 1.53 12.10
N VAL A 88 -8.35 0.31 11.95
CA VAL A 88 -9.00 -0.42 13.04
C VAL A 88 -8.04 -1.26 13.88
N ASP A 89 -6.74 -1.29 13.52
CA ASP A 89 -5.73 -1.99 14.30
C ASP A 89 -5.49 -1.23 15.62
N PRO A 90 -5.76 -1.84 16.78
CA PRO A 90 -5.51 -1.20 18.08
C PRO A 90 -4.03 -0.86 18.32
N LYS A 91 -3.11 -1.39 17.52
CA LYS A 91 -1.68 -1.08 17.58
C LYS A 91 -1.27 0.12 16.73
N LEU A 92 -2.19 0.70 15.94
CA LEU A 92 -1.89 1.88 15.14
C LEU A 92 -1.56 3.06 16.08
N PRO A 93 -0.39 3.70 15.94
CA PRO A 93 -0.07 4.88 16.73
C PRO A 93 -1.10 5.99 16.49
N ALA A 94 -1.52 6.68 17.55
CA ALA A 94 -2.48 7.78 17.42
C ALA A 94 -1.99 8.90 16.48
N SER A 95 -0.67 9.12 16.43
CA SER A 95 -0.02 10.03 15.48
C SER A 95 -0.23 9.64 14.02
N SER A 96 -0.39 8.34 13.74
CA SER A 96 -0.57 7.79 12.40
C SER A 96 -2.04 7.76 11.96
N ALA A 97 -3.00 8.00 12.86
CA ALA A 97 -4.42 7.86 12.58
C ALA A 97 -4.91 8.87 11.52
N LEU A 98 -4.57 10.16 11.68
CA LEU A 98 -4.98 11.20 10.74
C LEU A 98 -4.32 11.03 9.36
N PRO A 99 -2.99 10.85 9.23
CA PRO A 99 -2.36 10.60 7.94
C PRO A 99 -2.93 9.35 7.24
N THR A 100 -3.16 8.25 7.97
CA THR A 100 -3.78 7.03 7.41
C THR A 100 -5.21 7.29 6.92
N ALA A 101 -5.99 8.10 7.64
CA ALA A 101 -7.34 8.49 7.21
C ALA A 101 -7.32 9.38 5.96
N MET A 102 -6.35 10.30 5.86
CA MET A 102 -6.14 11.12 4.66
C MET A 102 -5.76 10.25 3.45
N ALA A 103 -4.84 9.29 3.63
CA ALA A 103 -4.50 8.33 2.60
C ALA A 103 -5.72 7.55 2.09
N LEU A 104 -6.56 7.08 3.02
CA LEU A 104 -7.80 6.37 2.66
C LEU A 104 -8.77 7.27 1.88
N ARG A 105 -8.85 8.56 2.20
CA ARG A 105 -9.69 9.53 1.47
C ARG A 105 -9.22 9.69 0.03
N HIS A 106 -7.93 9.97 -0.19
CA HIS A 106 -7.37 10.11 -1.53
C HIS A 106 -7.57 8.85 -2.37
N LEU A 107 -7.34 7.68 -1.77
CA LEU A 107 -7.53 6.41 -2.46
C LEU A 107 -9.00 6.10 -2.78
N GLN A 108 -9.95 6.62 -2.00
CA GLN A 108 -11.38 6.56 -2.35
C GLN A 108 -11.72 7.41 -3.57
N VAL A 109 -11.10 8.59 -3.70
CA VAL A 109 -11.25 9.47 -4.88
C VAL A 109 -10.65 8.79 -6.11
N ALA A 110 -9.40 8.31 -6.00
CA ALA A 110 -8.74 7.56 -7.08
C ALA A 110 -9.55 6.35 -7.54
N SER A 111 -10.06 5.53 -6.60
CA SER A 111 -10.89 4.37 -6.95
C SER A 111 -12.17 4.76 -7.70
N ARG A 112 -12.75 5.92 -7.39
CA ARG A 112 -13.94 6.40 -8.08
C ARG A 112 -13.60 6.80 -9.51
N MET A 113 -12.52 7.57 -9.70
CA MET A 113 -12.04 7.98 -11.03
C MET A 113 -11.72 6.77 -11.91
N LEU A 114 -10.96 5.80 -11.38
CA LEU A 114 -10.62 4.57 -12.10
C LEU A 114 -11.85 3.74 -12.49
N ALA A 115 -12.89 3.73 -11.64
CA ALA A 115 -14.14 3.05 -11.95
C ALA A 115 -14.96 3.80 -13.01
N GLU A 116 -14.96 5.13 -12.98
CA GLU A 116 -15.60 5.97 -14.00
C GLU A 116 -14.94 5.77 -15.37
N ASP A 117 -13.60 5.78 -15.44
CA ASP A 117 -12.83 5.55 -16.66
C ASP A 117 -13.12 4.16 -17.26
N ALA A 118 -13.12 3.11 -16.43
CA ALA A 118 -13.43 1.75 -16.86
C ALA A 118 -14.85 1.59 -17.44
N THR A 119 -15.80 2.45 -17.05
CA THR A 119 -17.16 2.46 -17.61
C THR A 119 -17.28 3.27 -18.90
N CYS A 120 -16.38 4.22 -19.15
CA CYS A 120 -16.37 5.06 -20.36
C CYS A 120 -15.73 4.33 -21.56
N ASP A 121 -14.70 3.52 -21.33
CA ASP A 121 -14.03 2.74 -22.39
C ASP A 121 -14.79 1.46 -22.81
N GLY A 122 -15.91 1.18 -22.13
CA GLY A 122 -16.64 -0.09 -22.20
C GLY A 122 -18.04 -0.01 -22.80
N SER A 123 -18.40 1.02 -23.57
CA SER A 123 -19.68 1.04 -24.30
C SER A 123 -19.53 0.32 -25.65
N PRO A 124 -20.08 -0.90 -25.84
CA PRO A 124 -20.16 -1.54 -27.16
C PRO A 124 -21.27 -0.92 -28.05
N TRP A 125 -21.77 0.25 -27.70
CA TRP A 125 -22.88 0.92 -28.39
C TRP A 125 -22.53 2.29 -28.98
N ASP A 126 -21.26 2.70 -28.97
CA ASP A 126 -20.76 3.84 -29.76
C ASP A 126 -20.18 3.40 -31.12
#